data_AF-M3TA69-F1
#
_entry.id   AF-M3TA69-F1
#
_cell.length_a   1.000
_cell.length_b   1.000
_cell.length_c   1.000
_cell.angle_alpha   90.00
_cell.angle_beta   90.00
_cell.angle_gamma   90.00
#
_symmetry.space_group_name_H-M   'P 1'
#
loop_
_entity.id
_entity.type
_entity.pdbx_description
1 polymer ?
#
loop_
_entity_poly.entity_id
_entity_poly.type
_entity_poly.pdbx_seq_one_letter_code
_entity_poly.pdbx_strand_id
1 'polypeptide(L)'
;MTRVSEIPSGTSDGVWTVMTHTSTYVLDFEEMTLLRAPGVGRNEDQRWEVSELRRDSEDIPLIGVKQCVVGEPAQFWVTAADDPDVRTWRITTPVVDIERIG
;
A
#
# COMPACT_ATOMS: atom_id res chain seq x y z
N MET A 1 0.06 -16.01 -8.50
CA MET A 1 1.11 -15.13 -7.93
C MET A 1 1.96 -14.59 -9.07
N THR A 2 1.72 -13.33 -9.41
CA THR A 2 2.33 -12.67 -10.58
C THR A 2 2.94 -11.36 -10.12
N ARG A 3 4.27 -11.22 -10.31
CA ARG A 3 4.98 -9.97 -10.04
C ARG A 3 4.86 -9.01 -11.22
N VAL A 4 4.71 -7.73 -10.91
CA VAL A 4 4.61 -6.66 -11.89
C VAL A 4 5.47 -5.47 -11.47
N SER A 5 5.76 -4.57 -12.41
CA SER A 5 6.47 -3.33 -12.14
C SER A 5 5.56 -2.17 -11.71
N GLU A 6 4.25 -2.29 -11.94
CA GLU A 6 3.26 -1.26 -11.61
C GLU A 6 1.86 -1.86 -11.42
N ILE A 7 1.02 -1.20 -10.61
CA ILE A 7 -0.43 -1.42 -10.61
C ILE A 7 -1.04 -0.47 -11.66
N PRO A 8 -1.63 -0.98 -12.75
CA PRO A 8 -2.20 -0.16 -13.80
C PRO A 8 -3.28 0.81 -13.27
N SER A 9 -3.33 2.00 -13.86
CA SER A 9 -4.42 2.94 -13.58
C SER A 9 -5.76 2.32 -13.99
N GLY A 10 -6.75 2.40 -13.10
CA GLY A 10 -8.07 1.80 -13.31
C GLY A 10 -8.18 0.33 -12.92
N THR A 11 -7.16 -0.26 -12.28
CA THR A 11 -7.30 -1.56 -11.60
C THR A 11 -8.44 -1.47 -10.58
N SER A 12 -9.35 -2.45 -10.62
CA SER A 12 -10.56 -2.48 -9.79
C SER A 12 -10.86 -3.86 -9.23
N ASP A 13 -9.91 -4.79 -9.29
CA ASP A 13 -10.11 -6.18 -8.88
C ASP A 13 -8.83 -6.84 -8.34
N GLY A 14 -9.06 -7.90 -7.57
CA GLY A 14 -8.04 -8.72 -6.96
C GLY A 14 -7.32 -8.08 -5.78
N VAL A 15 -6.48 -8.91 -5.15
CA VAL A 15 -5.70 -8.53 -3.98
C VAL A 15 -4.23 -8.37 -4.38
N TRP A 16 -3.63 -7.26 -3.97
CA TRP A 16 -2.27 -6.90 -4.34
C TRP A 16 -1.43 -6.65 -3.10
N THR A 17 -0.24 -7.22 -3.08
CA THR A 17 0.80 -6.91 -2.10
C THR A 17 1.75 -5.89 -2.70
N VAL A 18 1.93 -4.76 -2.03
CA VAL A 18 2.89 -3.71 -2.40
C VAL A 18 3.91 -3.58 -1.28
N MET A 19 5.12 -4.01 -1.54
CA MET A 19 6.22 -3.89 -0.60
C MET A 19 6.95 -2.58 -0.87
N THR A 20 7.21 -1.81 0.18
CA THR A 20 8.04 -0.61 0.14
C THR A 20 9.27 -0.80 1.01
N HIS A 21 10.19 0.17 0.99
CA HIS A 21 11.35 0.12 1.89
C HIS A 21 11.00 0.05 3.37
N THR A 22 9.81 0.49 3.80
CA THR A 22 9.45 0.56 5.23
C THR A 22 8.30 -0.33 5.63
N SER A 23 7.45 -0.74 4.69
CA SER A 23 6.18 -1.40 5.01
C SER A 23 5.75 -2.31 3.88
N THR A 24 4.95 -3.31 4.21
CA THR A 24 4.13 -4.02 3.23
C THR A 24 2.71 -3.48 3.28
N TYR A 25 2.09 -3.29 2.13
CA TYR A 25 0.69 -2.93 1.99
C TYR A 25 -0.06 -4.06 1.31
N VAL A 26 -1.27 -4.34 1.80
CA VAL A 26 -2.23 -5.21 1.11
C VAL A 26 -3.35 -4.31 0.62
N LEU A 27 -3.58 -4.32 -0.68
CA LEU A 27 -4.66 -3.60 -1.34
C LEU A 27 -5.67 -4.64 -1.80
N ASP A 28 -6.88 -4.57 -1.26
CA ASP A 28 -8.00 -5.36 -1.73
C ASP A 28 -8.92 -4.46 -2.54
N PHE A 29 -8.92 -4.61 -3.87
CA PHE A 29 -9.78 -3.80 -4.73
C PHE A 29 -11.21 -4.32 -4.80
N GLU A 30 -11.47 -5.56 -4.35
CA GLU A 30 -12.83 -6.11 -4.29
C GLU A 30 -13.56 -5.53 -3.08
N GLU A 31 -12.89 -5.50 -1.93
CA GLU A 31 -13.42 -4.92 -0.68
C GLU A 31 -13.13 -3.41 -0.56
N MET A 32 -12.31 -2.85 -1.45
CA MET A 32 -11.84 -1.46 -1.43
C MET A 32 -11.20 -1.09 -0.08
N THR A 33 -10.25 -1.92 0.36
CA THR A 33 -9.50 -1.73 1.61
C THR A 33 -7.99 -1.66 1.39
N LEU A 34 -7.31 -1.03 2.35
CA LEU A 34 -5.86 -0.96 2.44
C LEU A 34 -5.44 -1.34 3.86
N LEU A 35 -4.56 -2.33 3.97
CA LEU A 35 -3.88 -2.69 5.20
C LEU A 35 -2.40 -2.33 5.10
N ARG A 36 -1.83 -1.77 6.17
CA ARG A 36 -0.38 -1.54 6.29
C ARG A 36 0.22 -2.45 7.36
N ALA A 37 1.18 -3.26 6.97
CA ALA A 37 2.04 -4.04 7.87
C ALA A 37 3.46 -3.42 7.89
N PRO A 38 3.83 -2.61 8.90
CA PRO A 38 5.14 -1.99 8.99
C PRO A 38 6.24 -3.04 9.20
N GLY A 39 7.41 -2.84 8.58
CA GLY A 39 8.59 -3.69 8.79
C GLY A 39 8.54 -5.10 8.18
N VAL A 40 7.37 -5.60 7.81
CA VAL A 40 7.20 -6.92 7.16
C VAL A 40 7.75 -6.89 5.73
N GLY A 41 8.49 -7.92 5.34
CA GLY A 41 9.02 -8.10 3.98
C GLY A 41 10.29 -7.30 3.64
N ARG A 42 10.80 -6.49 4.59
CA ARG A 42 11.98 -5.66 4.35
C ARG A 42 13.21 -6.47 3.88
N ASN A 43 13.89 -5.92 2.88
CA ASN A 43 15.32 -6.20 2.69
C ASN A 43 16.10 -5.54 3.85
N GLU A 44 17.22 -6.12 4.26
CA GLU A 44 18.07 -5.71 5.40
C GLU A 44 18.70 -4.29 5.27
N ASP A 45 18.20 -3.46 4.35
CA ASP A 45 18.68 -2.11 4.11
C ASP A 45 18.30 -1.18 5.27
N GLN A 46 19.24 -1.04 6.22
CA GLN A 46 19.11 -0.25 7.45
C GLN A 46 19.02 1.27 7.19
N ARG A 47 19.03 1.73 5.94
CA ARG A 47 18.91 3.16 5.60
C ARG A 47 17.56 3.77 5.94
N TRP A 48 16.52 2.95 6.11
CA TRP A 48 15.16 3.43 6.33
C TRP A 48 14.66 3.05 7.73
N GLU A 49 14.22 4.03 8.51
CA GLU A 49 13.58 3.79 9.79
C GLU A 49 12.14 3.28 9.59
N VAL A 50 11.71 2.27 10.36
CA VAL A 50 10.29 1.87 10.39
C VAL A 50 9.57 2.80 11.34
N SER A 51 8.61 3.57 10.84
CA SER A 51 7.65 4.26 11.70
C SER A 51 6.45 3.36 11.98
N GLU A 52 6.15 3.16 13.26
CA GLU A 52 4.87 2.67 13.72
C GLU A 52 3.84 3.81 13.63
N LEU A 53 2.69 3.52 13.03
CA LEU A 53 1.55 4.43 12.96
C LEU A 53 0.40 3.87 13.78
N ARG A 54 -0.46 4.77 14.27
CA ARG A 54 -1.61 4.44 15.15
C ARG A 54 -2.53 3.33 14.60
N ARG A 55 -2.54 3.10 13.29
CA ARG A 55 -3.47 2.21 12.56
C ARG A 55 -2.74 1.16 11.72
N ASP A 56 -1.53 0.81 12.14
CA ASP A 56 -0.85 -0.33 11.53
C ASP A 56 -1.62 -1.61 11.86
N SER A 57 -1.74 -2.52 10.89
CA SER A 57 -2.51 -3.77 10.97
C SER A 57 -4.02 -3.61 11.09
N GLU A 58 -4.56 -2.41 10.81
CA GLU A 58 -6.01 -2.17 10.65
C GLU A 58 -6.33 -1.90 9.17
N ASP A 59 -7.43 -2.46 8.68
CA ASP A 59 -7.98 -2.11 7.37
C ASP A 59 -8.53 -0.67 7.39
N ILE A 60 -8.08 0.15 6.44
CA ILE A 60 -8.66 1.46 6.19
C ILE A 60 -9.31 1.50 4.80
N PRO A 61 -10.38 2.28 4.59
CA PRO A 61 -11.02 2.31 3.28
C PRO A 61 -10.10 2.93 2.21
N LEU A 62 -9.96 2.19 1.10
CA LEU A 62 -9.26 2.61 -0.10
C LEU A 62 -10.27 3.24 -1.07
N ILE A 63 -9.98 4.44 -1.54
CA ILE A 63 -10.77 5.09 -2.59
C ILE A 63 -10.12 4.82 -3.95
N GLY A 64 -8.79 4.74 -4.01
CA GLY A 64 -8.09 4.36 -5.22
C GLY A 64 -6.58 4.54 -5.16
N VAL A 65 -5.91 4.13 -6.22
CA VAL A 65 -4.45 4.24 -6.38
C VAL A 65 -4.15 5.26 -7.48
N LYS A 66 -3.39 6.30 -7.13
CA LYS A 66 -2.95 7.31 -8.11
C LYS A 66 -1.65 6.90 -8.80
N GLN A 67 -0.73 6.34 -8.03
CA GLN A 67 0.58 5.89 -8.50
C GLN A 67 1.06 4.73 -7.64
N CYS A 68 1.48 3.64 -8.27
CA CYS A 68 2.14 2.52 -7.60
C CYS A 68 3.06 1.82 -8.62
N VAL A 69 4.34 2.19 -8.60
CA VAL A 69 5.36 1.75 -9.55
C VAL A 69 6.62 1.43 -8.77
N VAL A 70 7.27 0.30 -9.05
CA VAL A 70 8.54 -0.09 -8.43
C VAL A 70 9.59 0.99 -8.66
N GLY A 71 10.30 1.37 -7.61
CA GLY A 71 11.31 2.43 -7.59
C GLY A 71 10.77 3.81 -7.20
N GLU A 72 9.45 4.00 -7.18
CA GLU A 72 8.82 5.29 -6.87
C GLU A 72 7.96 5.22 -5.60
N PRO A 73 7.79 6.33 -4.86
CA PRO A 73 6.80 6.43 -3.79
C PRO A 73 5.38 6.12 -4.29
N ALA A 74 4.70 5.15 -3.69
CA ALA A 74 3.29 4.94 -3.97
C ALA A 74 2.41 6.02 -3.33
N GLN A 75 1.28 6.32 -3.99
CA GLN A 75 0.29 7.31 -3.56
C GLN A 75 -1.11 6.66 -3.56
N PHE A 76 -1.66 6.48 -2.37
CA PHE A 76 -2.98 5.90 -2.15
C PHE A 76 -3.98 6.97 -1.68
N TRP A 77 -5.17 6.97 -2.24
CA TRP A 77 -6.28 7.82 -1.81
C TRP A 77 -7.12 7.03 -0.83
N VAL A 78 -7.21 7.47 0.42
CA VAL A 78 -7.89 6.75 1.50
C VAL A 78 -8.81 7.69 2.29
N THR A 79 -9.80 7.12 2.98
CA THR A 79 -10.51 7.84 4.04
C THR A 79 -9.94 7.50 5.41
N ALA A 80 -10.25 8.32 6.41
CA ALA A 80 -10.01 7.93 7.79
C ALA A 80 -11.04 6.86 8.21
N ALA A 81 -10.57 5.81 8.91
CA ALA A 81 -11.43 4.73 9.40
C ALA A 81 -12.50 5.20 10.40
N ASP A 82 -12.23 6.27 11.15
CA ASP A 82 -13.12 6.88 12.14
C ASP A 82 -13.95 8.06 11.61
N ASP A 83 -13.59 8.59 10.44
CA ASP A 83 -14.30 9.70 9.79
C ASP A 83 -14.23 9.56 8.24
N PRO A 84 -15.29 9.05 7.60
CA PRO A 84 -15.30 8.84 6.15
C PRO A 84 -15.31 10.13 5.34
N ASP A 85 -15.62 11.28 5.95
CA ASP A 85 -15.61 12.59 5.28
C ASP A 85 -14.18 13.13 5.15
N VAL A 86 -13.24 12.63 5.96
CA VAL A 86 -11.82 12.98 5.89
C VAL A 86 -11.11 12.12 4.86
N ARG A 87 -10.73 12.73 3.74
CA ARG A 87 -9.98 12.10 2.65
C ARG A 87 -8.54 12.59 2.63
N THR A 88 -7.59 11.69 2.45
CA THR A 88 -6.17 12.04 2.45
C THR A 88 -5.35 11.18 1.50
N TRP A 89 -4.22 11.74 1.06
CA TRP A 89 -3.19 11.00 0.34
C TRP A 89 -2.25 10.34 1.35
N ARG A 90 -2.11 9.02 1.24
CA ARG A 90 -1.02 8.28 1.89
C ARG A 90 0.12 8.12 0.89
N ILE A 91 1.24 8.78 1.18
CA ILE A 91 2.48 8.69 0.40
C ILE A 91 3.44 7.77 1.15
N THR A 92 4.03 6.83 0.44
CA THR A 92 4.90 5.79 1.00
C THR A 92 6.38 6.06 0.71
N THR A 93 7.27 5.26 1.29
CA THR A 93 8.63 5.12 0.75
C THR A 93 8.60 4.41 -0.62
N PRO A 94 9.69 4.47 -1.42
CA PRO A 94 9.68 3.82 -2.72
C PRO A 94 9.28 2.34 -2.67
N VAL A 95 8.47 1.94 -3.64
CA VAL A 95 8.03 0.56 -3.83
C VAL A 95 9.21 -0.30 -4.27
N VAL A 96 9.34 -1.49 -3.69
CA VAL A 96 10.41 -2.44 -4.01
C VAL A 96 9.89 -3.71 -4.70
N ASP A 97 8.64 -4.10 -4.45
CA ASP A 97 8.01 -5.25 -5.10
C ASP A 97 6.49 -5.05 -5.16
N ILE A 98 5.87 -5.56 -6.22
CA ILE A 98 4.41 -5.57 -6.41
C ILE A 98 4.03 -6.97 -6.87
N GLU A 99 3.08 -7.57 -6.16
CA GLU A 99 2.59 -8.91 -6.44
C GLU A 99 1.06 -8.96 -6.39
N ARG A 100 0.44 -9.58 -7.41
CA ARG A 100 -0.97 -9.96 -7.35
C ARG A 100 -1.12 -11.32 -6.67
N ILE A 101 -1.94 -11.38 -5.62
CA ILE A 101 -2.34 -12.62 -4.94
C ILE A 101 -3.43 -13.29 -5.79
N GLY A 102 -3.21 -14.55 -6.15
CA GLY A 102 -3.96 -15.26 -7.19
C GLY A 102 -3.04 -15.74 -8.29
#